data_AF-A0A8B8NKP2-F1
#
_entry.id   AF-A0A8B8NKP2-F1
#
_cell.length_a   1.000
_cell.length_b   1.000
_cell.length_c   1.000
_cell.angle_alpha   90.00
_cell.angle_beta   90.00
_cell.angle_gamma   90.00
#
_symmetry.space_group_name_H-M   'P 1'
#
loop_
_entity.id
_entity.type
_entity.pdbx_description
1 polymer ?
#
loop_
_entity_poly.entity_id
_entity_poly.type
_entity_poly.pdbx_seq_one_letter_code
_entity_poly.pdbx_strand_id
1 'polypeptide(L)'
;MDDCFICDEEGEYCSDRDSLDGLENEDSEYDWVPPKGPSTKVITKESLLSAQRGDLQRVMDLLSLREHHARTLLIHHRWDVEKLLAVLVEKGKACLFADAGVPLTEDQDLSLAKESTSIIMCGICMEEIPGSITTRMDCSHCYCNDCWTEHFVVKINEGQSKRIRCMAHKCNAICDEAIVRDLVRRRHPDLADKFDRFLLESYIEDNKMVKWCPSTPHCGNAIRIEEDECCEVECSCGLQFCFSCLSETHSPCSCLMWELWSKKCRDESETVNWITVHTKPCPKCHKPVEKNGGCNLVSCICGQAFCWLCGGATGRDHTWSSIAGHSCGRYKEDQEQRSERAKRDLYRYMHYHNRYKAHLDSFKLETKLRETIQEKVSISEEKESALRDFTWVTNGLYRLFRSRRVLLYSYPFAFYMFGEELFKDEMTEEQREIKQHLFEDQQQQLESNVERLSKFLEEPFDEYDEKKVMDVRMHVINLSVVTDTLCKKMYECIENDLLGCLLLGTHNIAPYKSKGIERAAALNAKADESDKFPPLDFNKADLV
;
A
#
# COMPACT_ATOMS: atom_id res chain seq x y z
N MET A 1 -23.71 32.84 -69.74
CA MET A 1 -22.79 31.76 -69.36
C MET A 1 -23.20 31.32 -67.97
N ASP A 2 -24.48 31.04 -67.78
CA ASP A 2 -25.23 29.81 -68.16
C ASP A 2 -25.02 28.80 -67.02
N ASP A 3 -25.98 28.08 -66.46
CA ASP A 3 -27.44 28.09 -66.50
C ASP A 3 -27.87 27.28 -65.26
N CYS A 4 -29.13 27.44 -64.85
CA CYS A 4 -29.81 26.71 -63.78
C CYS A 4 -29.89 25.18 -64.05
N PHE A 5 -30.02 24.31 -63.04
CA PHE A 5 -31.03 23.21 -62.98
C PHE A 5 -30.97 22.43 -61.65
N ILE A 6 -32.16 22.05 -61.16
CA ILE A 6 -32.50 21.33 -59.91
C ILE A 6 -32.86 19.87 -60.26
N CYS A 7 -32.97 19.03 -59.20
CA CYS A 7 -33.69 17.74 -59.05
C CYS A 7 -32.82 16.50 -59.31
N ASP A 8 -32.92 15.34 -58.66
CA ASP A 8 -33.59 14.78 -57.46
C ASP A 8 -33.13 13.29 -57.40
N GLU A 9 -33.52 12.56 -56.34
CA GLU A 9 -33.65 11.09 -56.23
C GLU A 9 -32.50 10.18 -55.71
N GLU A 10 -32.78 9.66 -54.51
CA GLU A 10 -32.84 8.23 -54.11
C GLU A 10 -31.58 7.36 -53.97
N GLY A 11 -31.42 6.86 -52.72
CA GLY A 11 -31.22 5.44 -52.44
C GLY A 11 -29.80 4.88 -52.53
N GLU A 12 -29.22 4.49 -51.39
CA GLU A 12 -29.00 3.06 -51.11
C GLU A 12 -28.43 2.81 -49.70
N TYR A 13 -29.12 1.90 -49.02
CA TYR A 13 -28.73 1.22 -47.80
C TYR A 13 -27.64 0.19 -48.21
N CYS A 14 -26.43 0.28 -47.67
CA CYS A 14 -25.51 -0.85 -47.71
C CYS A 14 -25.04 -1.19 -46.29
N SER A 15 -25.64 -2.28 -45.80
CA SER A 15 -25.17 -3.08 -44.68
C SER A 15 -23.93 -3.82 -45.16
N ASP A 16 -22.77 -3.59 -44.55
CA ASP A 16 -21.68 -4.55 -44.59
C ASP A 16 -21.40 -5.05 -43.17
N ARG A 17 -21.88 -6.27 -42.98
CA ARG A 17 -21.66 -7.14 -41.84
C ARG A 17 -20.61 -8.16 -42.30
N ASP A 18 -19.65 -8.40 -41.41
CA ASP A 18 -18.64 -9.46 -41.43
C ASP A 18 -17.37 -9.24 -42.29
N SER A 19 -16.30 -8.83 -41.60
CA SER A 19 -14.98 -9.44 -41.76
C SER A 19 -14.32 -9.53 -40.38
N LEU A 20 -14.66 -10.62 -39.71
CA LEU A 20 -13.98 -11.17 -38.54
C LEU A 20 -12.75 -11.93 -39.05
N ASP A 21 -11.63 -11.23 -39.23
CA ASP A 21 -10.27 -11.80 -39.16
C ASP A 21 -9.25 -10.69 -39.39
N GLY A 22 -8.43 -10.44 -38.37
CA GLY A 22 -7.40 -9.38 -38.41
C GLY A 22 -6.98 -8.89 -37.03
N LEU A 23 -6.83 -9.78 -36.06
CA LEU A 23 -6.04 -9.51 -34.86
C LEU A 23 -4.71 -10.26 -34.99
N GLU A 24 -3.87 -9.79 -35.90
CA GLU A 24 -2.44 -10.05 -35.80
C GLU A 24 -1.86 -8.96 -34.91
N ASN A 25 -1.46 -9.38 -33.71
CA ASN A 25 -0.64 -8.59 -32.81
C ASN A 25 0.66 -8.23 -33.56
N GLU A 26 0.90 -6.94 -33.79
CA GLU A 26 2.24 -6.45 -34.08
C GLU A 26 3.07 -6.55 -32.80
N ASP A 27 3.65 -7.74 -32.58
CA ASP A 27 4.73 -7.95 -31.64
C ASP A 27 5.96 -7.16 -32.12
N SER A 28 6.09 -5.92 -31.66
CA SER A 28 7.36 -5.22 -31.69
C SER A 28 8.37 -6.01 -30.85
N GLU A 29 9.47 -6.43 -31.46
CA GLU A 29 10.64 -7.03 -30.81
C GLU A 29 11.11 -6.18 -29.62
N TYR A 30 10.69 -6.57 -28.42
CA TYR A 30 11.34 -6.18 -27.18
C TYR A 30 11.83 -7.44 -26.49
N ASP A 31 13.10 -7.42 -26.08
CA ASP A 31 13.79 -8.47 -25.34
C ASP A 31 12.86 -9.15 -24.32
N TRP A 32 12.69 -10.47 -24.47
CA TRP A 32 11.98 -11.31 -23.51
C TRP A 32 12.79 -11.38 -22.21
N VAL A 33 12.62 -10.38 -21.35
CA VAL A 33 12.99 -10.48 -19.94
C VAL A 33 11.94 -11.39 -19.29
N PRO A 34 12.33 -12.51 -18.66
CA PRO A 34 11.37 -13.35 -17.95
C PRO A 34 10.59 -12.49 -16.95
N PRO A 35 9.28 -12.69 -16.77
CA PRO A 35 8.50 -11.89 -15.83
C PRO A 35 9.19 -11.94 -14.46
N LYS A 36 9.71 -10.80 -14.01
CA LYS A 36 10.23 -10.65 -12.65
C LYS A 36 9.16 -11.22 -11.70
N GLY A 37 9.59 -12.05 -10.76
CA GLY A 37 8.69 -12.58 -9.74
C GLY A 37 7.95 -11.45 -9.01
N PRO A 38 6.87 -11.76 -8.28
CA PRO A 38 6.12 -10.73 -7.55
C PRO A 38 7.07 -9.95 -6.64
N SER A 39 7.14 -8.63 -6.81
CA SER A 39 8.05 -7.74 -6.07
C SER A 39 7.68 -7.61 -4.59
N THR A 40 6.55 -8.20 -4.19
CA THR A 40 5.99 -8.16 -2.85
C THR A 40 5.67 -9.57 -2.34
N LYS A 41 6.13 -9.86 -1.12
CA LYS A 41 6.01 -11.17 -0.48
C LYS A 41 5.32 -11.04 0.88
N VAL A 42 4.42 -11.97 1.19
CA VAL A 42 3.79 -12.09 2.51
C VAL A 42 4.60 -13.04 3.37
N ILE A 43 4.95 -12.56 4.54
CA ILE A 43 5.53 -13.33 5.64
C ILE A 43 4.41 -13.62 6.63
N THR A 44 3.93 -14.86 6.65
CA THR A 44 3.02 -15.36 7.69
C THR A 44 3.79 -15.66 8.99
N LYS A 45 3.06 -15.89 10.08
CA LYS A 45 3.63 -16.30 11.37
C LYS A 45 4.54 -17.53 11.25
N GLU A 46 4.17 -18.50 10.43
CA GLU A 46 4.93 -19.74 10.21
C GLU A 46 6.20 -19.50 9.37
N SER A 47 6.14 -18.58 8.41
CA SER A 47 7.26 -18.26 7.52
C SER A 47 8.23 -17.20 8.07
N LEU A 48 7.90 -16.54 9.18
CA LEU A 48 8.75 -15.47 9.74
C LEU A 48 10.14 -15.98 10.14
N LEU A 49 10.21 -17.14 10.80
CA LEU A 49 11.47 -17.75 11.17
C LEU A 49 12.31 -18.12 9.93
N SER A 50 11.70 -18.64 8.87
CA SER A 50 12.41 -19.01 7.66
C SER A 50 12.87 -17.78 6.86
N ALA A 51 12.07 -16.71 6.81
CA ALA A 51 12.44 -15.43 6.21
C ALA A 51 13.67 -14.83 6.90
N GLN A 52 13.65 -14.77 8.24
CA GLN A 52 14.77 -14.27 9.02
C GLN A 52 16.03 -15.14 8.83
N ARG A 53 15.88 -16.47 8.89
CA ARG A 53 16.99 -17.41 8.65
C ARG A 53 17.57 -17.29 7.25
N GLY A 54 16.75 -17.03 6.23
CA GLY A 54 17.23 -16.84 4.87
C GLY A 54 18.18 -15.65 4.73
N ASP A 55 17.83 -14.49 5.30
CA ASP A 55 18.71 -13.32 5.29
C ASP A 55 19.95 -13.52 6.17
N LEU A 56 19.80 -14.23 7.30
CA LEU A 56 20.90 -14.59 8.18
C LEU A 56 21.93 -15.51 7.49
N GLN A 57 21.46 -16.59 6.87
CA GLN A 57 22.30 -17.53 6.12
C GLN A 57 23.04 -16.84 4.99
N ARG A 58 22.37 -15.94 4.26
CA ARG A 58 23.01 -15.14 3.21
C ARG A 58 24.21 -14.34 3.75
N VAL A 59 24.10 -13.70 4.91
CA VAL A 59 25.22 -12.96 5.52
C VAL A 59 26.29 -13.91 6.07
N MET A 60 25.89 -15.03 6.66
CA MET A 60 26.82 -16.07 7.14
C MET A 60 27.68 -16.62 6.00
N ASP A 61 27.08 -16.95 4.86
CA ASP A 61 27.79 -17.49 3.70
C ASP A 61 28.73 -16.45 3.07
N LEU A 62 28.26 -15.20 2.91
CA LEU A 62 29.04 -14.12 2.29
C LEU A 62 30.25 -13.69 3.12
N LEU A 63 30.14 -13.72 4.45
CA LEU A 63 31.19 -13.26 5.35
C LEU A 63 31.95 -14.39 6.05
N SER A 64 31.49 -15.65 5.91
CA SER A 64 31.96 -16.84 6.63
C SER A 64 31.92 -16.64 8.14
N LEU A 65 30.75 -16.23 8.65
CA LEU A 65 30.53 -15.90 10.07
C LEU A 65 29.66 -16.93 10.78
N ARG A 66 29.83 -17.00 12.11
CA ARG A 66 28.90 -17.72 13.00
C ARG A 66 27.55 -16.99 13.06
N GLU A 67 26.50 -17.74 13.38
CA GLU A 67 25.12 -17.26 13.43
C GLU A 67 24.95 -15.99 14.28
N HIS A 68 25.49 -15.99 15.50
CA HIS A 68 25.35 -14.85 16.42
C HIS A 68 26.11 -13.59 15.92
N HIS A 69 27.24 -13.74 15.23
CA HIS A 69 27.96 -12.60 14.64
C HIS A 69 27.19 -12.02 13.46
N ALA A 70 26.70 -12.89 12.56
CA ALA A 70 25.88 -12.47 11.43
C ALA A 70 24.60 -11.76 11.88
N ARG A 71 23.93 -12.27 12.92
CA ARG A 71 22.73 -11.64 13.49
C ARG A 71 23.06 -10.30 14.15
N THR A 72 24.15 -10.19 14.88
CA THR A 72 24.60 -8.93 15.47
C THR A 72 24.83 -7.86 14.40
N LEU A 73 25.44 -8.23 13.27
CA LEU A 73 25.61 -7.34 12.12
C LEU A 73 24.28 -6.94 11.51
N LEU A 74 23.38 -7.89 11.27
CA LEU A 74 22.07 -7.62 10.71
C LEU A 74 21.26 -6.68 11.62
N ILE A 75 21.19 -6.93 12.92
CA ILE A 75 20.50 -6.05 13.87
C ILE A 75 21.14 -4.65 13.88
N HIS A 76 22.48 -4.55 13.87
CA HIS A 76 23.17 -3.26 13.80
C HIS A 76 22.80 -2.45 12.56
N HIS A 77 22.71 -3.12 11.41
CA HIS A 77 22.33 -2.53 10.13
C HIS A 77 20.81 -2.57 9.87
N ARG A 78 19.99 -2.83 10.90
CA ARG A 78 18.53 -2.86 10.82
C ARG A 78 17.98 -3.81 9.74
N TRP A 79 18.62 -4.97 9.61
CA TRP A 79 18.29 -6.02 8.63
C TRP A 79 18.40 -5.60 7.16
N ASP A 80 19.02 -4.44 6.87
CA ASP A 80 19.31 -3.98 5.52
C ASP A 80 20.61 -4.62 5.01
N VAL A 81 20.47 -5.75 4.30
CA VAL A 81 21.59 -6.51 3.73
C VAL A 81 22.38 -5.69 2.72
N GLU A 82 21.70 -4.86 1.92
CA GLU A 82 22.37 -4.06 0.89
C GLU A 82 23.23 -2.97 1.51
N LYS A 83 22.70 -2.28 2.53
CA LYS A 83 23.47 -1.31 3.31
C LYS A 83 24.68 -1.94 4.00
N LEU A 84 24.53 -3.16 4.54
CA LEU A 84 25.64 -3.90 5.13
C LEU A 84 26.73 -4.19 4.09
N LEU A 85 26.34 -4.65 2.89
CA LEU A 85 27.27 -4.92 1.79
C LEU A 85 27.95 -3.65 1.27
N ALA A 86 27.23 -2.53 1.18
CA ALA A 86 27.82 -1.24 0.82
C ALA A 86 28.91 -0.83 1.81
N VAL A 87 28.64 -0.90 3.12
CA VAL A 87 29.63 -0.58 4.16
C VAL A 87 30.82 -1.54 4.12
N LEU A 88 30.59 -2.83 3.85
CA LEU A 88 31.65 -3.82 3.67
C LEU A 88 32.60 -3.44 2.53
N VAL A 89 32.06 -3.02 1.39
CA VAL A 89 32.84 -2.61 0.21
C VAL A 89 33.61 -1.31 0.48
N GLU A 90 32.98 -0.33 1.13
CA GLU A 90 33.59 0.99 1.39
C GLU A 90 34.65 0.99 2.49
N LYS A 91 34.37 0.32 3.62
CA LYS A 91 35.18 0.41 4.85
C LYS A 91 35.91 -0.88 5.23
N GLY A 92 35.56 -2.00 4.60
CA GLY A 92 36.14 -3.31 4.89
C GLY A 92 35.58 -4.01 6.13
N LYS A 93 35.95 -5.29 6.30
CA LYS A 93 35.44 -6.19 7.36
C LYS A 93 35.76 -5.71 8.78
N ALA A 94 36.96 -5.18 9.02
CA ALA A 94 37.41 -4.80 10.36
C ALA A 94 36.55 -3.67 10.96
N CYS A 95 36.27 -2.62 10.19
CA CYS A 95 35.40 -1.53 10.61
C CYS A 95 33.96 -2.01 10.80
N LEU A 96 33.44 -2.83 9.88
CA LEU A 96 32.10 -3.40 9.97
C LEU A 96 31.88 -4.15 11.29
N PHE A 97 32.86 -4.95 11.72
CA PHE A 97 32.76 -5.75 12.94
C PHE A 97 32.92 -4.90 14.21
N ALA A 98 33.90 -4.00 14.23
CA ALA A 98 34.15 -3.12 15.36
C ALA A 98 32.95 -2.21 15.68
N ASP A 99 32.33 -1.62 14.66
CA ASP A 99 31.18 -0.72 14.82
C ASP A 99 29.95 -1.47 15.36
N ALA A 100 29.75 -2.73 14.96
CA ALA A 100 28.64 -3.56 15.41
C ALA A 100 28.86 -4.17 16.81
N GLY A 101 30.10 -4.19 17.31
CA GLY A 101 30.46 -4.87 18.56
C GLY A 101 30.72 -6.37 18.38
N VAL A 102 31.15 -6.78 17.18
CA VAL A 102 31.57 -8.15 16.88
C VAL A 102 33.09 -8.24 17.09
N PRO A 103 33.57 -9.05 18.04
CA PRO A 103 35.00 -9.24 18.22
C PRO A 103 35.61 -9.95 17.00
N LEU A 104 36.70 -9.40 16.48
CA LEU A 104 37.53 -10.06 15.47
C LEU A 104 38.20 -11.26 16.14
N THR A 105 37.68 -12.45 15.91
CA THR A 105 38.37 -13.69 16.25
C THR A 105 39.04 -14.18 14.96
N GLU A 106 40.35 -13.99 14.85
CA GLU A 106 41.14 -14.83 13.94
C GLU A 106 41.00 -16.26 14.45
N ASP A 107 40.64 -17.20 13.57
CA ASP A 107 40.38 -18.60 13.89
C ASP A 107 41.28 -19.13 15.01
N GLN A 108 40.75 -19.19 16.22
CA GLN A 108 41.28 -20.01 17.29
C GLN A 108 40.50 -21.33 17.28
N ASP A 109 40.67 -22.08 16.20
CA ASP A 109 40.89 -23.50 16.39
C ASP A 109 42.22 -23.64 17.15
N LEU A 110 42.22 -24.49 18.19
CA LEU A 110 43.32 -24.78 19.12
C LEU A 110 43.31 -24.00 20.45
N SER A 111 42.40 -24.38 21.36
CA SER A 111 42.75 -24.76 22.74
C SER A 111 41.53 -25.34 23.48
N LEU A 112 40.97 -26.43 22.95
CA LEU A 112 40.16 -27.34 23.77
C LEU A 112 41.10 -28.26 24.55
N ALA A 113 41.54 -27.79 25.71
CA ALA A 113 41.96 -28.67 26.80
C ALA A 113 41.25 -28.19 28.06
N LYS A 114 40.16 -28.89 28.40
CA LYS A 114 39.45 -28.80 29.67
C LYS A 114 40.41 -29.11 30.81
N GLU A 115 40.84 -28.11 31.56
CA GLU A 115 41.22 -28.32 32.96
C GLU A 115 39.97 -28.11 33.83
N SER A 116 39.26 -29.21 34.05
CA SER A 116 37.97 -29.29 34.77
C SER A 116 38.05 -28.96 36.28
N THR A 117 39.13 -28.33 36.75
CA THR A 117 39.45 -28.17 38.18
C THR A 117 39.98 -26.78 38.56
N SER A 118 40.02 -25.80 37.65
CA SER A 118 40.44 -24.44 38.01
C SER A 118 39.31 -23.68 38.71
N ILE A 119 39.56 -23.24 39.95
CA ILE A 119 38.72 -22.26 40.66
C ILE A 119 39.03 -20.87 40.07
N ILE A 120 37.98 -20.12 39.72
CA ILE A 120 38.08 -18.79 39.12
C ILE A 120 37.39 -17.78 40.06
N MET A 121 38.04 -16.66 40.34
CA MET A 121 37.42 -15.55 41.07
C MET A 121 36.56 -14.71 40.13
N CYS A 122 35.27 -14.57 40.43
CA CYS A 122 34.37 -13.76 39.63
C CYS A 122 34.57 -12.26 39.92
N GLY A 123 34.95 -11.46 38.94
CA GLY A 123 35.20 -10.02 39.12
C GLY A 123 33.96 -9.14 39.38
N ILE A 124 32.78 -9.74 39.55
CA ILE A 124 31.51 -9.03 39.82
C ILE A 124 31.03 -9.30 41.24
N CYS A 125 30.78 -10.58 41.59
CA CYS A 125 30.37 -10.95 42.95
C CYS A 125 31.57 -11.16 43.91
N MET A 126 32.80 -11.20 43.38
CA MET A 126 34.04 -11.43 44.15
C MET A 126 34.10 -12.81 44.83
N GLU A 127 33.35 -13.79 44.32
CA GLU A 127 33.30 -15.16 44.84
C GLU A 127 34.23 -16.11 44.06
N GLU A 128 34.70 -17.16 44.74
CA GLU A 128 35.47 -18.26 44.15
C GLU A 128 34.54 -19.32 43.57
N ILE A 129 34.61 -19.51 42.26
CA ILE A 129 33.63 -20.25 41.49
C ILE A 129 34.33 -21.35 40.67
N PRO A 130 33.87 -22.61 40.70
CA PRO A 130 34.40 -23.65 39.82
C PRO A 130 34.25 -23.27 38.35
N GLY A 131 35.29 -23.51 37.53
CA GLY A 131 35.24 -23.23 36.09
C GLY A 131 34.10 -23.91 35.32
N SER A 132 33.44 -24.92 35.90
CA SER A 132 32.26 -25.57 35.32
C SER A 132 30.99 -24.71 35.36
N ILE A 133 30.91 -23.70 36.23
CA ILE A 133 29.77 -22.79 36.36
C ILE A 133 30.15 -21.33 36.03
N THR A 134 31.20 -21.16 35.22
CA THR A 134 31.55 -19.89 34.59
C THR A 134 31.32 -19.96 33.08
N THR A 135 31.04 -18.81 32.49
CA THR A 135 30.89 -18.68 31.05
C THR A 135 31.83 -17.59 30.54
N ARG A 136 32.57 -17.90 29.48
CA ARG A 136 33.45 -16.97 28.76
C ARG A 136 32.79 -16.54 27.45
N MET A 137 32.80 -15.25 27.19
CA MET A 137 32.30 -14.66 25.93
C MET A 137 33.42 -14.53 24.90
N ASP A 138 33.06 -14.25 23.64
CA ASP A 138 34.02 -14.04 22.54
C ASP A 138 35.00 -12.88 22.78
N CYS A 139 34.62 -11.90 23.61
CA CYS A 139 35.52 -10.86 24.08
C CYS A 139 36.53 -11.31 25.15
N SER A 140 36.62 -12.61 25.41
CA SER A 140 37.45 -13.29 26.42
C SER A 140 37.08 -13.04 27.89
N HIS A 141 36.16 -12.13 28.19
CA HIS A 141 35.68 -11.90 29.55
C HIS A 141 34.88 -13.10 30.07
N CYS A 142 35.14 -13.48 31.33
CA CYS A 142 34.57 -14.66 31.98
C CYS A 142 34.06 -14.31 33.37
N TYR A 143 32.83 -14.73 33.67
CA TYR A 143 32.15 -14.49 34.94
C TYR A 143 31.29 -15.71 35.32
N CYS A 144 30.83 -15.78 36.57
CA CYS A 144 29.94 -16.86 37.00
C CYS A 144 28.59 -16.77 36.27
N ASN A 145 27.94 -17.92 36.11
CA ASN A 145 26.65 -18.02 35.42
C ASN A 145 25.55 -17.21 36.10
N ASP A 146 25.60 -17.05 37.43
CA ASP A 146 24.62 -16.24 38.16
C ASP A 146 24.73 -14.75 37.80
N CYS A 147 25.94 -14.18 37.80
CA CYS A 147 26.14 -12.78 37.39
C CYS A 147 25.75 -12.55 35.92
N TRP A 148 26.04 -13.49 35.02
CA TRP A 148 25.57 -13.42 33.64
C TRP A 148 24.04 -13.42 33.56
N THR A 149 23.39 -14.34 34.28
CA THR A 149 21.94 -14.50 34.26
C THR A 149 21.24 -13.24 34.76
N GLU A 150 21.69 -12.68 35.91
CA GLU A 150 21.11 -11.44 36.44
C GLU A 150 21.31 -10.26 35.49
N HIS A 151 22.50 -10.12 34.89
CA HIS A 151 22.76 -9.09 33.88
C HIS A 151 21.80 -9.22 32.68
N PHE A 152 21.59 -10.43 32.17
CA PHE A 152 20.67 -10.67 31.05
C PHE A 152 19.22 -10.40 31.42
N VAL A 153 18.78 -10.84 32.60
CA VAL A 153 17.42 -10.59 33.09
C VAL A 153 17.14 -9.09 33.15
N VAL A 154 18.06 -8.31 33.73
CA VAL A 154 17.96 -6.85 33.78
C VAL A 154 17.90 -6.26 32.37
N LYS A 155 18.82 -6.66 31.49
CA LYS A 155 18.90 -6.11 30.12
C LYS A 155 17.68 -6.43 29.26
N ILE A 156 17.11 -7.63 29.39
CA ILE A 156 15.88 -8.01 28.68
C ILE A 156 14.69 -7.19 29.21
N ASN A 157 14.59 -6.98 30.52
CA ASN A 157 13.53 -6.18 31.12
C ASN A 157 13.65 -4.67 30.82
N GLU A 158 14.87 -4.16 30.64
CA GLU A 158 15.14 -2.80 30.15
C GLU A 158 14.84 -2.60 28.66
N GLY A 159 14.40 -3.64 27.94
CA GLY A 159 14.11 -3.58 26.49
C GLY A 159 15.36 -3.60 25.61
N GLN A 160 16.52 -3.98 26.15
CA GLN A 160 17.79 -4.09 25.42
C GLN A 160 18.06 -5.51 24.89
N SER A 161 17.02 -6.31 24.70
CA SER A 161 17.09 -7.70 24.23
C SER A 161 17.80 -7.86 22.89
N LYS A 162 17.70 -6.88 21.99
CA LYS A 162 18.28 -6.94 20.64
C LYS A 162 19.82 -6.89 20.62
N ARG A 163 20.48 -6.23 21.58
CA ARG A 163 21.94 -6.00 21.61
C ARG A 163 22.48 -5.94 23.04
N ILE A 164 22.52 -7.07 23.72
CA ILE A 164 23.05 -7.16 25.09
C ILE A 164 24.59 -7.11 25.04
N ARG A 165 25.19 -6.08 25.64
CA ARG A 165 26.64 -5.92 25.74
C ARG A 165 27.23 -6.73 26.88
N CYS A 166 28.51 -7.08 26.76
CA CYS A 166 29.32 -7.63 27.83
C CYS A 166 29.29 -6.72 29.07
N MET A 167 29.30 -7.32 30.26
CA MET A 167 29.31 -6.59 31.54
C MET A 167 30.64 -5.92 31.87
N ALA A 168 31.72 -6.26 31.15
CA ALA A 168 33.04 -5.69 31.39
C ALA A 168 33.09 -4.19 31.07
N HIS A 169 33.79 -3.42 31.89
CA HIS A 169 33.92 -1.98 31.72
C HIS A 169 34.56 -1.63 30.36
N LYS A 170 33.89 -0.76 29.60
CA LYS A 170 34.28 -0.33 28.24
C LYS A 170 34.34 -1.45 27.19
N CYS A 171 33.78 -2.63 27.47
CA CYS A 171 33.63 -3.66 26.45
C CYS A 171 32.39 -3.40 25.60
N ASN A 172 32.57 -3.26 24.29
CA ASN A 172 31.47 -3.07 23.34
C ASN A 172 31.00 -4.37 22.69
N ALA A 173 31.53 -5.52 23.09
CA ALA A 173 31.17 -6.81 22.51
C ALA A 173 29.73 -7.18 22.84
N ILE A 174 29.00 -7.64 21.82
CA ILE A 174 27.64 -8.19 21.98
C ILE A 174 27.74 -9.65 22.41
N CYS A 175 26.95 -10.04 23.41
CA CYS A 175 26.92 -11.40 23.92
C CYS A 175 26.21 -12.34 22.93
N ASP A 176 26.70 -13.59 22.84
CA ASP A 176 26.06 -14.64 22.05
C ASP A 176 24.65 -14.93 22.58
N GLU A 177 23.66 -14.78 21.71
CA GLU A 177 22.25 -15.02 22.00
C GLU A 177 21.94 -16.45 22.44
N ALA A 178 22.69 -17.46 21.97
CA ALA A 178 22.53 -18.85 22.39
C ALA A 178 22.93 -18.99 23.87
N ILE A 179 24.00 -18.31 24.28
CA ILE A 179 24.44 -18.27 25.68
C ILE A 179 23.43 -17.50 26.53
N VAL A 180 22.94 -16.35 26.04
CA VAL A 180 21.90 -15.57 26.73
C VAL A 180 20.65 -16.44 26.96
N ARG A 181 20.16 -17.08 25.90
CA ARG A 181 18.98 -17.96 25.95
C ARG A 181 19.18 -19.10 26.93
N ASP A 182 20.30 -19.82 26.86
CA ASP A 182 20.57 -20.96 27.72
C ASP A 182 20.68 -20.56 29.20
N LEU A 183 21.44 -19.50 29.53
CA LEU A 183 21.58 -19.05 30.91
C LEU A 183 20.28 -18.52 31.50
N VAL A 184 19.50 -17.73 30.74
CA VAL A 184 18.21 -17.22 31.20
C VAL A 184 17.19 -18.34 31.34
N ARG A 185 17.11 -19.28 30.38
CA ARG A 185 16.13 -20.38 30.40
C ARG A 185 16.24 -21.27 31.63
N ARG A 186 17.45 -21.46 32.17
CA ARG A 186 17.68 -22.27 33.38
C ARG A 186 16.96 -21.70 34.62
N ARG A 187 16.75 -20.38 34.69
CA ARG A 187 16.15 -19.70 35.86
C ARG A 187 14.79 -19.06 35.56
N HIS A 188 14.60 -18.57 34.34
CA HIS A 188 13.44 -17.81 33.89
C HIS A 188 13.02 -18.22 32.46
N PRO A 189 12.32 -19.36 32.30
CA PRO A 189 11.90 -19.86 30.99
C PRO A 189 11.05 -18.85 30.22
N ASP A 190 10.07 -18.22 30.89
CA ASP A 190 9.18 -17.23 30.27
C ASP A 190 9.94 -16.01 29.72
N LEU A 191 11.05 -15.64 30.38
CA LEU A 191 11.88 -14.52 29.95
C LEU A 191 12.76 -14.89 28.75
N ALA A 192 13.21 -16.14 28.67
CA ALA A 192 13.91 -16.66 27.50
C ALA A 192 12.99 -16.70 26.27
N ASP A 193 11.73 -17.12 26.44
CA ASP A 193 10.75 -17.10 25.34
C ASP A 193 10.43 -15.66 24.90
N LYS A 194 10.35 -14.73 25.85
CA LYS A 194 10.20 -13.30 25.57
C LYS A 194 11.41 -12.75 24.80
N PHE A 195 12.62 -13.16 25.16
CA PHE A 195 13.86 -12.79 24.45
C PHE A 195 13.86 -13.30 23.01
N ASP A 196 13.54 -14.59 22.79
CA ASP A 196 13.46 -15.17 21.45
C ASP A 196 12.41 -14.47 20.58
N ARG A 197 11.26 -14.14 21.18
CA ARG A 197 10.21 -13.36 20.49
C ARG A 197 10.70 -11.96 20.09
N PHE A 198 11.39 -11.25 20.96
CA PHE A 198 11.92 -9.91 20.64
C PHE A 198 13.00 -9.93 19.55
N LEU A 199 13.86 -10.95 19.56
CA LEU A 199 14.84 -11.13 18.49
C LEU A 199 14.17 -11.42 17.14
N LEU A 200 13.07 -12.19 17.15
CA LEU A 200 12.29 -12.45 15.94
C LEU A 200 11.55 -11.20 15.45
N GLU A 201 10.89 -10.48 16.35
CA GLU A 201 10.13 -9.25 16.04
C GLU A 201 11.04 -8.12 15.53
N SER A 202 12.31 -8.06 15.96
CA SER A 202 13.32 -7.13 15.43
C SER A 202 13.46 -7.19 13.90
N TYR A 203 13.27 -8.37 13.31
CA TYR A 203 13.32 -8.55 11.85
C TYR A 203 12.29 -7.68 11.10
N ILE A 204 11.14 -7.44 11.72
CA ILE A 204 10.07 -6.65 11.10
C ILE A 204 10.13 -5.20 11.59
N GLU A 205 10.36 -4.98 12.89
CA GLU A 205 10.33 -3.64 13.47
C GLU A 205 11.44 -2.72 12.96
N ASP A 206 12.64 -3.27 12.79
CA ASP A 206 13.80 -2.46 12.44
C ASP A 206 13.99 -2.37 10.91
N ASN A 207 13.41 -3.30 10.15
CA ASN A 207 13.63 -3.43 8.71
C ASN A 207 12.74 -2.48 7.90
N LYS A 208 13.36 -1.63 7.07
CA LYS A 208 12.61 -0.68 6.20
C LYS A 208 11.78 -1.40 5.13
N MET A 209 12.24 -2.57 4.67
CA MET A 209 11.66 -3.35 3.57
C MET A 209 10.63 -4.37 4.06
N VAL A 210 10.41 -4.49 5.39
CA VAL A 210 9.45 -5.42 5.97
C VAL A 210 8.55 -4.68 6.96
N LYS A 211 7.23 -4.75 6.79
CA LYS A 211 6.29 -4.10 7.72
C LYS A 211 5.10 -4.98 8.02
N TRP A 212 4.58 -4.85 9.24
CA TRP A 212 3.34 -5.50 9.65
C TRP A 212 2.13 -5.03 8.82
N CYS A 213 1.19 -5.94 8.55
CA CYS A 213 -0.09 -5.59 7.96
C CYS A 213 -0.95 -4.80 8.97
N PRO A 214 -1.41 -3.58 8.65
CA PRO A 214 -2.12 -2.70 9.58
C PRO A 214 -3.59 -3.11 9.84
N SER A 215 -3.98 -4.32 9.44
CA SER A 215 -5.33 -4.88 9.66
C SER A 215 -5.77 -4.75 11.11
N THR A 216 -7.06 -4.43 11.30
CA THR A 216 -7.69 -4.38 12.63
C THR A 216 -8.91 -5.30 12.62
N PRO A 217 -8.93 -6.41 13.38
CA PRO A 217 -7.84 -6.93 14.22
C PRO A 217 -6.62 -7.38 13.40
N HIS A 218 -5.44 -7.42 14.03
CA HIS A 218 -4.18 -7.74 13.36
C HIS A 218 -4.16 -9.17 12.84
N CYS A 219 -4.00 -9.35 11.51
CA CYS A 219 -4.01 -10.65 10.86
C CYS A 219 -2.75 -11.50 11.11
N GLY A 220 -1.69 -10.92 11.67
CA GLY A 220 -0.44 -11.62 11.99
C GLY A 220 0.54 -11.76 10.84
N ASN A 221 0.25 -11.17 9.67
CA ASN A 221 1.12 -11.19 8.50
C ASN A 221 1.97 -9.91 8.43
N ALA A 222 3.18 -10.05 7.88
CA ALA A 222 4.04 -8.94 7.45
C ALA A 222 4.24 -8.99 5.93
N ILE A 223 4.55 -7.84 5.33
CA ILE A 223 4.84 -7.70 3.91
C ILE A 223 6.31 -7.34 3.75
N ARG A 224 7.01 -8.05 2.87
CA ARG A 224 8.37 -7.76 2.42
C ARG A 224 8.33 -7.25 0.98
N ILE A 225 9.01 -6.15 0.71
CA ILE A 225 9.20 -5.60 -0.64
C ILE A 225 10.65 -5.83 -1.10
N GLU A 226 10.87 -5.96 -2.40
CA GLU A 226 12.21 -6.16 -2.99
C GLU A 226 12.80 -4.87 -3.60
N GLU A 227 11.97 -3.93 -4.01
CA GLU A 227 12.38 -2.64 -4.60
C GLU A 227 11.80 -1.49 -3.75
N ASP A 228 12.63 -0.48 -3.43
CA ASP A 228 12.31 0.64 -2.53
C ASP A 228 11.57 1.74 -3.29
N GLU A 229 10.32 1.44 -3.65
CA GLU A 229 9.43 2.41 -4.29
C GLU A 229 8.17 2.56 -3.45
N CYS A 230 7.59 3.76 -3.42
CA CYS A 230 6.29 4.00 -2.79
C CYS A 230 5.25 3.05 -3.38
N CYS A 231 4.95 1.95 -2.69
CA CYS A 231 4.10 0.89 -3.22
C CYS A 231 2.80 0.75 -2.43
N GLU A 232 1.71 0.57 -3.15
CA GLU A 232 0.47 0.02 -2.60
C GLU A 232 0.54 -1.51 -2.68
N VAL A 233 0.14 -2.18 -1.60
CA VAL A 233 0.22 -3.64 -1.48
C VAL A 233 -1.08 -4.22 -0.96
N GLU A 234 -1.41 -5.44 -1.40
CA GLU A 234 -2.55 -6.21 -0.87
C GLU A 234 -2.02 -7.40 -0.08
N CYS A 235 -2.36 -7.44 1.21
CA CYS A 235 -2.03 -8.56 2.08
C CYS A 235 -2.84 -9.81 1.72
N SER A 236 -2.35 -11.00 2.08
CA SER A 236 -3.11 -12.24 1.91
C SER A 236 -4.47 -12.24 2.62
N CYS A 237 -4.65 -11.41 3.66
CA CYS A 237 -5.94 -11.18 4.33
C CYS A 237 -6.93 -10.30 3.55
N GLY A 238 -6.52 -9.74 2.40
CA GLY A 238 -7.34 -8.88 1.54
C GLY A 238 -7.27 -7.38 1.86
N LEU A 239 -6.54 -6.96 2.91
CA LEU A 239 -6.34 -5.55 3.19
C LEU A 239 -5.37 -4.93 2.19
N GLN A 240 -5.81 -3.84 1.54
CA GLN A 240 -4.97 -3.01 0.69
C GLN A 240 -4.50 -1.76 1.47
N PHE A 241 -3.21 -1.46 1.42
CA PHE A 241 -2.64 -0.31 2.14
C PHE A 241 -1.38 0.22 1.46
N CYS A 242 -0.99 1.45 1.80
CA CYS A 242 0.28 2.03 1.38
C CYS A 242 1.42 1.47 2.26
N PHE A 243 2.42 0.83 1.66
CA PHE A 243 3.54 0.28 2.41
C PHE A 243 4.38 1.36 3.10
N SER A 244 4.50 2.56 2.51
CA SER A 244 5.31 3.64 3.07
C SER A 244 4.71 4.20 4.37
N CYS A 245 3.42 4.56 4.38
CA CYS A 245 2.78 5.22 5.52
C CYS A 245 1.82 4.33 6.34
N LEU A 246 1.58 3.09 5.92
CA LEU A 246 0.65 2.13 6.56
C LEU A 246 -0.81 2.57 6.62
N SER A 247 -1.17 3.65 5.92
CA SER A 247 -2.56 4.09 5.76
C SER A 247 -3.25 3.39 4.59
N GLU A 248 -4.53 3.65 4.39
CA GLU A 248 -5.26 3.22 3.20
C GLU A 248 -4.56 3.66 1.91
N THR A 249 -4.76 2.88 0.85
CA THR A 249 -4.24 3.18 -0.50
C THR A 249 -4.74 4.54 -0.93
N HIS A 250 -3.83 5.46 -1.24
CA HIS A 250 -4.17 6.87 -1.45
C HIS A 250 -3.63 7.43 -2.77
N SER A 251 -3.15 6.59 -3.68
CA SER A 251 -2.68 7.05 -5.00
C SER A 251 -3.84 7.64 -5.83
N PRO A 252 -3.70 8.82 -6.46
CA PRO A 252 -2.44 9.48 -6.80
C PRO A 252 -1.94 10.56 -5.82
N CYS A 253 -2.34 10.55 -4.54
CA CYS A 253 -1.69 11.39 -3.54
C CYS A 253 -0.37 10.78 -3.06
N SER A 254 0.63 11.64 -2.84
CA SER A 254 1.78 11.28 -2.01
C SER A 254 1.37 11.08 -0.56
N CYS A 255 2.18 10.34 0.23
CA CYS A 255 1.90 10.10 1.65
C CYS A 255 1.71 11.41 2.43
N LEU A 256 2.53 12.43 2.14
CA LEU A 256 2.46 13.74 2.81
C LEU A 256 1.15 14.48 2.47
N MET A 257 0.76 14.53 1.19
CA MET A 257 -0.52 15.13 0.79
C MET A 257 -1.69 14.42 1.48
N TRP A 258 -1.64 13.10 1.54
CA TRP A 258 -2.71 12.30 2.16
C TRP A 258 -2.78 12.52 3.68
N GLU A 259 -1.64 12.57 4.36
CA GLU A 259 -1.57 12.88 5.79
C GLU A 259 -2.19 14.25 6.10
N LEU A 260 -1.80 15.28 5.34
CA LEU A 260 -2.33 16.63 5.48
C LEU A 260 -3.83 16.68 5.19
N TRP A 261 -4.29 16.04 4.10
CA TRP A 261 -5.71 15.97 3.76
C TRP A 261 -6.52 15.30 4.86
N SER A 262 -6.04 14.16 5.34
CA SER A 262 -6.70 13.37 6.38
C SER A 262 -6.80 14.15 7.68
N LYS A 263 -5.75 14.89 8.04
CA LYS A 263 -5.75 15.77 9.21
C LYS A 263 -6.77 16.90 9.03
N LYS A 264 -6.74 17.59 7.88
CA LYS A 264 -7.69 18.67 7.55
C LYS A 264 -9.15 18.19 7.59
N CYS A 265 -9.43 16.99 7.08
CA CYS A 265 -10.76 16.37 7.16
C CYS A 265 -11.21 16.11 8.60
N ARG A 266 -10.30 15.73 9.51
CA ARG A 266 -10.64 15.54 10.94
C ARG A 266 -10.89 16.89 11.62
N ASP A 267 -9.98 17.84 11.43
CA ASP A 267 -9.98 19.13 12.13
C ASP A 267 -11.14 20.03 11.65
N GLU A 268 -11.46 20.04 10.36
CA GLU A 268 -12.51 20.88 9.77
C GLU A 268 -13.89 20.20 9.74
N SER A 269 -13.99 18.97 10.26
CA SER A 269 -15.24 18.21 10.30
C SER A 269 -16.34 18.97 11.05
N GLU A 270 -16.06 19.71 12.13
CA GLU A 270 -17.13 20.41 12.87
C GLU A 270 -17.72 21.61 12.11
N THR A 271 -16.92 22.25 11.23
CA THR A 271 -17.37 23.43 10.45
C THR A 271 -18.05 23.03 9.14
N VAL A 272 -17.59 21.94 8.49
CA VAL A 272 -18.16 21.44 7.23
C VAL A 272 -19.34 20.48 7.46
N ASN A 273 -19.33 19.71 8.56
CA ASN A 273 -20.44 18.84 8.93
C ASN A 273 -21.68 19.67 9.33
N TRP A 274 -21.55 20.93 9.79
CA TRP A 274 -22.71 21.82 9.98
C TRP A 274 -23.44 22.18 8.67
N ILE A 275 -22.77 22.14 7.52
CA ILE A 275 -23.32 22.57 6.21
C ILE A 275 -23.73 21.37 5.33
N THR A 276 -23.20 20.18 5.58
CA THR A 276 -23.20 19.09 4.59
C THR A 276 -23.62 17.72 5.16
N VAL A 277 -24.58 17.70 6.11
CA VAL A 277 -25.10 16.44 6.67
C VAL A 277 -26.00 15.75 5.66
N HIS A 278 -25.44 14.80 4.90
CA HIS A 278 -26.09 13.77 4.05
C HIS A 278 -27.18 14.24 3.06
N THR A 279 -27.45 15.54 3.03
CA THR A 279 -28.57 16.17 2.37
C THR A 279 -28.07 17.47 1.77
N LYS A 280 -28.39 17.72 0.51
CA LYS A 280 -28.17 19.02 -0.12
C LYS A 280 -29.49 19.75 -0.25
N PRO A 281 -29.54 21.07 0.01
CA PRO A 281 -30.75 21.85 -0.20
C PRO A 281 -31.03 21.93 -1.70
N CYS A 282 -32.27 21.64 -2.09
CA CYS A 282 -32.70 21.85 -3.46
C CYS A 282 -32.52 23.35 -3.85
N PRO A 283 -31.93 23.69 -5.01
CA PRO A 283 -31.73 25.08 -5.41
C PRO A 283 -33.04 25.84 -5.69
N LYS A 284 -34.17 25.13 -5.81
CA LYS A 284 -35.49 25.72 -6.05
C LYS A 284 -36.34 25.85 -4.78
N CYS A 285 -36.41 24.81 -3.95
CA CYS A 285 -37.31 24.77 -2.79
C CYS A 285 -36.60 24.64 -1.44
N HIS A 286 -35.26 24.53 -1.45
CA HIS A 286 -34.38 24.40 -0.29
C HIS A 286 -34.65 23.22 0.65
N LYS A 287 -35.59 22.34 0.31
CA LYS A 287 -35.78 21.09 1.06
C LYS A 287 -34.53 20.21 0.94
N PRO A 288 -34.12 19.54 2.03
CA PRO A 288 -33.01 18.61 2.00
C PRO A 288 -33.32 17.43 1.06
N VAL A 289 -32.34 17.06 0.24
CA VAL A 289 -32.42 15.93 -0.69
C VAL A 289 -31.24 14.99 -0.42
N GLU A 290 -31.53 13.72 -0.18
CA GLU A 290 -30.54 12.66 0.01
C GLU A 290 -30.17 12.02 -1.34
N LYS A 291 -28.91 11.55 -1.49
CA LYS A 291 -28.45 10.86 -2.70
C LYS A 291 -28.81 9.37 -2.63
N ASN A 292 -29.59 8.88 -3.60
CA ASN A 292 -29.96 7.47 -3.76
C ASN A 292 -29.35 6.87 -5.05
N GLY A 293 -28.11 6.39 -4.98
CA GLY A 293 -27.41 5.74 -6.10
C GLY A 293 -26.09 6.41 -6.50
N GLY A 294 -25.46 5.93 -7.59
CA GLY A 294 -24.16 6.42 -8.07
C GLY A 294 -24.18 7.79 -8.77
N CYS A 295 -25.26 8.11 -9.50
CA CYS A 295 -25.35 9.28 -10.39
C CYS A 295 -25.26 10.63 -9.64
N ASN A 296 -24.44 11.55 -10.18
CA ASN A 296 -24.28 12.91 -9.65
C ASN A 296 -25.40 13.88 -10.09
N LEU A 297 -26.34 13.49 -10.95
CA LEU A 297 -27.59 14.24 -11.15
C LEU A 297 -28.66 13.73 -10.19
N VAL A 298 -29.10 14.61 -9.29
CA VAL A 298 -30.12 14.29 -8.29
C VAL A 298 -31.38 15.11 -8.54
N SER A 299 -32.55 14.49 -8.35
CA SER A 299 -33.85 15.13 -8.54
C SER A 299 -34.57 15.33 -7.22
N CYS A 300 -34.98 16.56 -6.93
CA CYS A 300 -35.82 16.86 -5.77
C CYS A 300 -37.29 16.46 -6.03
N ILE A 301 -38.03 16.17 -4.95
CA ILE A 301 -39.49 15.92 -4.96
C ILE A 301 -40.27 17.10 -5.59
N CYS A 302 -39.72 18.33 -5.55
CA CYS A 302 -40.33 19.50 -6.21
C CYS A 302 -40.15 19.51 -7.74
N GLY A 303 -39.46 18.50 -8.30
CA GLY A 303 -39.20 18.34 -9.73
C GLY A 303 -37.97 19.06 -10.27
N GLN A 304 -37.20 19.77 -9.42
CA GLN A 304 -35.93 20.40 -9.79
C GLN A 304 -34.80 19.36 -9.80
N ALA A 305 -34.13 19.23 -10.95
CA ALA A 305 -32.89 18.48 -11.06
C ALA A 305 -31.70 19.41 -10.78
N PHE A 306 -30.68 18.89 -10.13
CA PHE A 306 -29.48 19.65 -9.80
C PHE A 306 -28.26 18.74 -9.67
N CYS A 307 -27.08 19.30 -9.87
CA CYS A 307 -25.84 18.56 -9.73
C CYS A 307 -25.52 18.35 -8.25
N TRP A 308 -25.35 17.09 -7.83
CA TRP A 308 -24.96 16.72 -6.47
C TRP A 308 -23.61 17.31 -6.07
N LEU A 309 -22.65 17.44 -6.99
CA LEU A 309 -21.32 17.93 -6.67
C LEU A 309 -21.34 19.41 -6.27
N CYS A 310 -21.94 20.27 -7.09
CA CYS A 310 -21.94 21.71 -6.86
C CYS A 310 -23.23 22.29 -6.25
N GLY A 311 -24.34 21.53 -6.22
CA GLY A 311 -25.65 22.01 -5.78
C GLY A 311 -26.38 22.92 -6.79
N GLY A 312 -25.77 23.19 -7.94
CA GLY A 312 -26.30 24.08 -8.98
C GLY A 312 -27.52 23.49 -9.68
N ALA A 313 -28.54 24.32 -9.91
CA ALA A 313 -29.72 23.95 -10.69
C ALA A 313 -29.31 23.54 -12.11
N THR A 314 -29.89 22.45 -12.59
CA THR A 314 -29.61 21.95 -13.94
C THR A 314 -30.89 21.59 -14.68
N GLY A 315 -30.78 21.36 -15.99
CA GLY A 315 -31.80 20.63 -16.74
C GLY A 315 -31.92 19.18 -16.27
N ARG A 316 -32.95 18.50 -16.77
CA ARG A 316 -33.07 17.03 -16.66
C ARG A 316 -32.31 16.32 -17.77
N ASP A 317 -32.06 17.02 -18.86
CA ASP A 317 -31.23 16.53 -19.95
C ASP A 317 -29.81 16.44 -19.44
N HIS A 318 -29.39 15.20 -19.27
CA HIS A 318 -28.05 14.85 -18.89
C HIS A 318 -27.73 13.58 -19.65
N THR A 319 -26.48 13.48 -20.05
CA THR A 319 -25.88 12.16 -20.19
C THR A 319 -25.45 11.74 -18.80
N TRP A 320 -25.12 10.47 -18.62
CA TRP A 320 -24.53 10.04 -17.37
C TRP A 320 -23.20 10.76 -17.06
N SER A 321 -22.58 11.33 -18.09
CA SER A 321 -21.21 11.82 -18.12
C SER A 321 -21.11 13.35 -18.07
N SER A 322 -22.22 14.03 -18.36
CA SER A 322 -22.34 15.48 -18.33
C SER A 322 -23.80 15.87 -18.20
N ILE A 323 -24.06 16.89 -17.39
CA ILE A 323 -25.38 17.51 -17.35
C ILE A 323 -25.40 18.57 -18.46
N ALA A 324 -26.41 18.54 -19.34
CA ALA A 324 -26.42 19.41 -20.51
C ALA A 324 -26.35 20.89 -20.08
N GLY A 325 -25.37 21.61 -20.62
CA GLY A 325 -25.12 23.01 -20.28
C GLY A 325 -24.49 23.26 -18.91
N HIS A 326 -23.97 22.24 -18.22
CA HIS A 326 -23.41 22.36 -16.88
C HIS A 326 -22.02 21.72 -16.76
N SER A 327 -21.03 22.53 -16.37
CA SER A 327 -19.67 22.07 -16.03
C SER A 327 -19.31 22.61 -14.64
N CYS A 328 -18.99 21.71 -13.72
CA CYS A 328 -18.58 22.09 -12.37
C CYS A 328 -17.26 21.47 -11.91
N GLY A 329 -16.54 20.70 -12.74
CA GLY A 329 -15.30 20.03 -12.34
C GLY A 329 -14.15 20.98 -11.97
N ARG A 330 -14.07 22.13 -12.65
CA ARG A 330 -12.99 23.12 -12.48
C ARG A 330 -13.23 24.05 -11.29
N TYR A 331 -12.20 24.32 -10.51
CA TYR A 331 -12.25 25.38 -9.51
C TYR A 331 -12.11 26.74 -10.20
N LYS A 332 -13.04 27.67 -9.94
CA LYS A 332 -12.96 29.06 -10.41
C LYS A 332 -12.82 29.96 -9.20
N GLU A 333 -11.75 30.76 -9.15
CA GLU A 333 -11.67 31.84 -8.19
C GLU A 333 -12.68 32.93 -8.56
N ASP A 334 -13.46 33.36 -7.58
CA ASP A 334 -14.46 34.41 -7.77
C ASP A 334 -13.74 35.77 -7.73
N GLN A 335 -13.52 36.40 -8.90
CA GLN A 335 -12.82 37.69 -9.00
C GLN A 335 -13.59 38.85 -8.35
N GLU A 336 -14.91 38.70 -8.14
CA GLU A 336 -15.78 39.78 -7.67
C GLU A 336 -15.77 40.00 -6.14
N GLN A 337 -15.21 39.08 -5.36
CA GLN A 337 -15.07 39.28 -3.92
C GLN A 337 -13.60 39.35 -3.53
N ARG A 338 -13.15 40.55 -3.13
CA ARG A 338 -12.08 40.74 -2.14
C ARG A 338 -12.48 40.07 -0.81
N SER A 339 -12.61 38.76 -0.81
CA SER A 339 -12.90 37.98 0.38
C SER A 339 -11.59 37.80 1.15
N GLU A 340 -11.69 37.98 2.47
CA GLU A 340 -10.65 37.65 3.45
C GLU A 340 -9.97 36.33 3.06
N ARG A 341 -8.63 36.24 3.09
CA ARG A 341 -7.88 35.04 2.65
C ARG A 341 -8.48 33.74 3.21
N ALA A 342 -8.85 33.76 4.49
CA ALA A 342 -9.50 32.64 5.18
C ALA A 342 -10.82 32.16 4.52
N LYS A 343 -11.61 33.04 3.91
CA LYS A 343 -12.84 32.67 3.19
C LYS A 343 -12.52 31.98 1.87
N ARG A 344 -11.51 32.46 1.13
CA ARG A 344 -11.07 31.83 -0.13
C ARG A 344 -10.55 30.42 0.11
N ASP A 345 -9.71 30.26 1.13
CA ASP A 345 -9.15 28.96 1.52
C ASP A 345 -10.27 27.98 1.92
N LEU A 346 -11.28 28.45 2.67
CA LEU A 346 -12.44 27.65 3.05
C LEU A 346 -13.29 27.23 1.84
N TYR A 347 -13.57 28.15 0.90
CA TYR A 347 -14.33 27.82 -0.31
C TYR A 347 -13.58 26.85 -1.22
N ARG A 348 -12.25 27.03 -1.34
CA ARG A 348 -11.39 26.10 -2.07
C ARG A 348 -11.44 24.72 -1.42
N TYR A 349 -11.23 24.63 -0.11
CA TYR A 349 -11.32 23.35 0.59
C TYR A 349 -12.70 22.69 0.40
N MET A 350 -13.79 23.43 0.61
CA MET A 350 -15.15 22.90 0.45
C MET A 350 -15.39 22.37 -0.99
N HIS A 351 -14.85 23.03 -2.01
CA HIS A 351 -14.95 22.58 -3.40
C HIS A 351 -14.33 21.18 -3.59
N TYR A 352 -13.08 20.99 -3.18
CA TYR A 352 -12.38 19.71 -3.34
C TYR A 352 -12.91 18.65 -2.38
N HIS A 353 -13.21 19.02 -1.13
CA HIS A 353 -13.75 18.13 -0.12
C HIS A 353 -15.11 17.54 -0.53
N ASN A 354 -16.02 18.36 -1.08
CA ASN A 354 -17.32 17.87 -1.52
C ASN A 354 -17.22 16.83 -2.65
N ARG A 355 -16.24 16.96 -3.55
CA ARG A 355 -16.02 16.00 -4.65
C ARG A 355 -15.34 14.73 -4.16
N TYR A 356 -14.28 14.87 -3.37
CA TYR A 356 -13.67 13.76 -2.64
C TYR A 356 -14.74 12.95 -1.89
N LYS A 357 -15.56 13.63 -1.08
CA LYS A 357 -16.61 13.00 -0.28
C LYS A 357 -17.69 12.33 -1.15
N ALA A 358 -18.11 12.97 -2.24
CA ALA A 358 -19.08 12.38 -3.17
C ALA A 358 -18.58 11.08 -3.80
N HIS A 359 -17.32 11.03 -4.25
CA HIS A 359 -16.74 9.80 -4.79
C HIS A 359 -16.48 8.75 -3.72
N LEU A 360 -16.16 9.15 -2.48
CA LEU A 360 -16.02 8.23 -1.35
C LEU A 360 -17.34 7.53 -1.05
N ASP A 361 -18.44 8.27 -1.07
CA ASP A 361 -19.77 7.72 -0.82
C ASP A 361 -20.23 6.84 -1.99
N SER A 362 -19.98 7.24 -3.24
CA SER A 362 -20.22 6.37 -4.42
C SER A 362 -19.40 5.08 -4.34
N PHE A 363 -18.12 5.14 -3.98
CA PHE A 363 -17.25 3.96 -3.82
C PHE A 363 -17.80 2.97 -2.78
N LYS A 364 -18.34 3.48 -1.66
CA LYS A 364 -18.99 2.65 -0.63
C LYS A 364 -20.28 1.99 -1.13
N LEU A 365 -21.07 2.68 -1.94
CA LEU A 365 -22.28 2.12 -2.56
C LEU A 365 -21.91 1.04 -3.59
N GLU A 366 -20.94 1.32 -4.45
CA GLU A 366 -20.42 0.38 -5.45
C GLU A 366 -19.90 -0.91 -4.79
N THR A 367 -19.27 -0.79 -3.62
CA THR A 367 -18.78 -1.96 -2.86
C THR A 367 -19.91 -2.94 -2.52
N LYS A 368 -21.11 -2.43 -2.20
CA LYS A 368 -22.32 -3.22 -1.98
C LYS A 368 -22.88 -3.77 -3.29
N LEU A 369 -22.88 -2.95 -4.34
CA LEU A 369 -23.35 -3.34 -5.68
C LEU A 369 -22.59 -4.56 -6.23
N ARG A 370 -21.29 -4.70 -5.92
CA ARG A 370 -20.48 -5.87 -6.29
C ARG A 370 -21.11 -7.19 -5.83
N GLU A 371 -21.63 -7.25 -4.62
CA GLU A 371 -22.25 -8.46 -4.08
C GLU A 371 -23.53 -8.81 -4.85
N THR A 372 -24.37 -7.82 -5.11
CA THR A 372 -25.60 -7.97 -5.90
C THR A 372 -25.31 -8.42 -7.34
N ILE A 373 -24.30 -7.83 -7.99
CA ILE A 373 -23.94 -8.21 -9.36
C ILE A 373 -23.36 -9.63 -9.41
N GLN A 374 -22.56 -10.03 -8.42
CA GLN A 374 -22.01 -11.39 -8.37
C GLN A 374 -23.11 -12.45 -8.23
N GLU A 375 -24.17 -12.16 -7.47
CA GLU A 375 -25.36 -12.99 -7.37
C GLU A 375 -26.10 -13.07 -8.72
N LYS A 376 -26.32 -11.93 -9.39
CA LYS A 376 -26.95 -11.86 -10.71
C LYS A 376 -26.19 -12.63 -11.80
N VAL A 377 -24.86 -12.57 -11.76
CA VAL A 377 -23.98 -13.34 -12.65
C VAL A 377 -24.21 -14.83 -12.43
N SER A 378 -24.20 -15.29 -11.18
CA SER A 378 -24.40 -16.70 -10.84
C SER A 378 -25.76 -17.22 -11.35
N ILE A 379 -26.83 -16.46 -11.13
CA ILE A 379 -28.19 -16.80 -11.62
C ILE A 379 -28.22 -16.86 -13.16
N SER A 380 -27.53 -15.95 -13.83
CA SER A 380 -27.53 -15.88 -15.30
C SER A 380 -26.71 -17.00 -15.94
N GLU A 381 -25.66 -17.47 -15.28
CA GLU A 381 -24.84 -18.61 -15.70
C GLU A 381 -25.56 -19.97 -15.56
N GLU A 382 -26.48 -20.07 -14.59
CA GLU A 382 -27.31 -21.28 -14.38
C GLU A 382 -28.43 -21.42 -15.43
N LYS A 383 -28.85 -20.32 -16.07
CA LYS A 383 -29.85 -20.37 -17.15
C LYS A 383 -29.25 -21.08 -18.38
N GLU A 384 -30.04 -21.94 -19.05
CA GLU A 384 -29.68 -22.56 -20.33
C GLU A 384 -29.66 -21.52 -21.48
N SER A 385 -28.70 -20.60 -21.44
CA SER A 385 -28.44 -19.61 -22.49
C SER A 385 -27.12 -19.90 -23.21
N ALA A 386 -26.97 -19.36 -24.43
CA ALA A 386 -25.70 -19.45 -25.16
C ALA A 386 -24.59 -18.59 -24.53
N LEU A 387 -24.96 -17.62 -23.68
CA LEU A 387 -24.06 -16.67 -23.03
C LEU A 387 -23.77 -17.11 -21.59
N ARG A 388 -22.76 -17.96 -21.41
CA ARG A 388 -22.29 -18.38 -20.08
C ARG A 388 -21.12 -17.56 -19.52
N ASP A 389 -20.54 -16.68 -20.34
CA ASP A 389 -19.37 -15.89 -19.96
C ASP A 389 -19.78 -14.46 -19.57
N PHE A 390 -19.85 -14.22 -18.26
CA PHE A 390 -20.09 -12.91 -17.66
C PHE A 390 -18.84 -12.28 -17.06
N THR A 391 -17.64 -12.78 -17.39
CA THR A 391 -16.37 -12.23 -16.89
C THR A 391 -16.18 -10.75 -17.24
N TRP A 392 -16.81 -10.27 -18.32
CA TRP A 392 -16.84 -8.85 -18.71
C TRP A 392 -17.47 -7.95 -17.65
N VAL A 393 -18.48 -8.41 -16.91
CA VAL A 393 -19.14 -7.66 -15.83
C VAL A 393 -18.18 -7.52 -14.66
N THR A 394 -17.59 -8.62 -14.23
CA THR A 394 -16.64 -8.67 -13.12
C THR A 394 -15.39 -7.82 -13.41
N ASN A 395 -14.86 -7.92 -14.63
CA ASN A 395 -13.75 -7.08 -15.10
C ASN A 395 -14.15 -5.59 -15.13
N GLY A 396 -15.36 -5.28 -15.61
CA GLY A 396 -15.92 -3.93 -15.59
C GLY A 396 -16.04 -3.36 -14.18
N LEU A 397 -16.49 -4.16 -13.20
CA LEU A 397 -16.54 -3.76 -11.80
C LEU A 397 -15.16 -3.47 -11.22
N TYR A 398 -14.17 -4.35 -11.45
CA TYR A 398 -12.80 -4.08 -10.98
C TYR A 398 -12.22 -2.80 -11.59
N ARG A 399 -12.54 -2.52 -12.85
CA ARG A 399 -12.17 -1.27 -13.54
C ARG A 399 -12.87 -0.07 -12.94
N LEU A 400 -14.17 -0.17 -12.65
CA LEU A 400 -14.96 0.87 -12.00
C LEU A 400 -14.36 1.23 -10.63
N PHE A 401 -14.15 0.25 -9.75
CA PHE A 401 -13.60 0.47 -8.41
C PHE A 401 -12.25 1.18 -8.44
N ARG A 402 -11.34 0.71 -9.30
CA ARG A 402 -10.02 1.32 -9.41
C ARG A 402 -10.10 2.76 -9.87
N SER A 403 -10.89 3.01 -10.91
CA SER A 403 -11.00 4.33 -11.51
C SER A 403 -11.72 5.31 -10.58
N ARG A 404 -12.71 4.83 -9.82
CA ARG A 404 -13.38 5.57 -8.74
C ARG A 404 -12.41 5.95 -7.63
N ARG A 405 -11.54 5.02 -7.22
CA ARG A 405 -10.49 5.28 -6.22
C ARG A 405 -9.48 6.30 -6.71
N VAL A 406 -9.08 6.21 -7.97
CA VAL A 406 -8.20 7.19 -8.61
C VAL A 406 -8.84 8.58 -8.62
N LEU A 407 -10.12 8.71 -8.98
CA LEU A 407 -10.86 9.98 -8.91
C LEU A 407 -11.01 10.51 -7.48
N LEU A 408 -11.26 9.63 -6.52
CA LEU A 408 -11.38 9.99 -5.11
C LEU A 408 -10.12 10.75 -4.65
N TYR A 409 -8.94 10.17 -4.87
CA TYR A 409 -7.68 10.75 -4.42
C TYR A 409 -7.11 11.82 -5.36
N SER A 410 -7.60 11.95 -6.59
CA SER A 410 -7.17 13.03 -7.50
C SER A 410 -7.62 14.42 -7.04
N TYR A 411 -8.73 14.54 -6.28
CA TYR A 411 -9.16 15.85 -5.74
C TYR A 411 -8.26 16.37 -4.61
N PRO A 412 -7.92 15.58 -3.57
CA PRO A 412 -6.90 15.99 -2.60
C PRO A 412 -5.55 16.29 -3.26
N PHE A 413 -5.14 15.49 -4.25
CA PHE A 413 -3.94 15.77 -5.03
C PHE A 413 -4.00 17.15 -5.68
N ALA A 414 -5.06 17.46 -6.44
CA ALA A 414 -5.23 18.75 -7.10
C ALA A 414 -5.31 19.93 -6.11
N PHE A 415 -5.95 19.73 -4.96
CA PHE A 415 -6.03 20.74 -3.90
C PHE A 415 -4.63 21.21 -3.48
N TYR A 416 -3.72 20.27 -3.22
CA TYR A 416 -2.34 20.55 -2.80
C TYR A 416 -1.41 20.93 -3.94
N MET A 417 -1.49 20.23 -5.08
CA MET A 417 -0.62 20.47 -6.25
C MET A 417 -0.77 21.91 -6.76
N PHE A 418 -2.01 22.39 -6.85
CA PHE A 418 -2.32 23.73 -7.35
C PHE A 418 -2.66 24.73 -6.24
N GLY A 419 -2.45 24.35 -4.97
CA GLY A 419 -2.60 25.23 -3.81
C GLY A 419 -1.32 25.98 -3.46
N GLU A 420 -1.43 26.90 -2.50
CA GLU A 420 -0.28 27.66 -1.97
C GLU A 420 0.48 26.94 -0.85
N GLU A 421 0.03 25.76 -0.41
CA GLU A 421 0.54 25.10 0.81
C GLU A 421 1.85 24.33 0.60
N LEU A 422 2.01 23.62 -0.53
CA LEU A 422 3.17 22.75 -0.78
C LEU A 422 4.09 23.22 -1.91
N PHE A 423 3.52 23.69 -3.02
CA PHE A 423 4.29 23.95 -4.26
C PHE A 423 4.18 25.40 -4.72
N LYS A 424 4.07 26.35 -3.79
CA LYS A 424 3.92 27.77 -4.13
C LYS A 424 5.11 28.30 -4.94
N ASP A 425 6.32 27.97 -4.52
CA ASP A 425 7.56 28.51 -5.08
C ASP A 425 8.15 27.66 -6.22
N GLU A 426 7.54 26.50 -6.51
CA GLU A 426 8.02 25.55 -7.52
C GLU A 426 7.47 25.83 -8.94
N MET A 427 6.39 26.61 -9.06
CA MET A 427 5.74 26.90 -10.34
C MET A 427 5.29 28.37 -10.39
N THR A 428 5.49 29.01 -11.55
CA THR A 428 4.89 30.34 -11.79
C THR A 428 3.37 30.26 -11.84
N GLU A 429 2.70 31.39 -11.65
CA GLU A 429 1.22 31.47 -11.67
C GLU A 429 0.65 30.99 -13.02
N GLU A 430 1.25 31.41 -14.14
CA GLU A 430 0.86 30.99 -15.49
C GLU A 430 1.06 29.48 -15.71
N GLN A 431 2.21 28.93 -15.29
CA GLN A 431 2.46 27.49 -15.39
C GLN A 431 1.48 26.68 -14.55
N ARG A 432 1.16 27.16 -13.35
CA ARG A 432 0.19 26.53 -12.43
C ARG A 432 -1.19 26.50 -13.07
N GLU A 433 -1.65 27.61 -13.66
CA GLU A 433 -2.96 27.70 -14.31
C GLU A 433 -3.06 26.75 -15.51
N ILE A 434 -2.05 26.72 -16.38
CA ILE A 434 -2.01 25.81 -17.54
C ILE A 434 -2.05 24.35 -17.10
N LYS A 435 -1.19 23.97 -16.14
CA LYS A 435 -1.11 22.60 -15.60
C LYS A 435 -2.40 22.21 -14.87
N GLN A 436 -2.99 23.13 -14.12
CA GLN A 436 -4.25 22.91 -13.43
C GLN A 436 -5.38 22.67 -14.43
N HIS A 437 -5.50 23.49 -15.47
CA HIS A 437 -6.52 23.30 -16.50
C HIS A 437 -6.37 21.98 -17.25
N LEU A 438 -5.15 21.59 -17.61
CA LEU A 438 -4.88 20.31 -18.26
C LEU A 438 -5.29 19.13 -17.35
N PHE A 439 -4.88 19.17 -16.08
CA PHE A 439 -5.20 18.14 -15.11
C PHE A 439 -6.71 18.04 -14.83
N GLU A 440 -7.38 19.16 -14.58
CA GLU A 440 -8.81 19.20 -14.30
C GLU A 440 -9.64 18.76 -15.52
N ASP A 441 -9.15 19.00 -16.75
CA ASP A 441 -9.78 18.49 -17.97
C ASP A 441 -9.70 16.96 -18.05
N GLN A 442 -8.51 16.39 -17.78
CA GLN A 442 -8.34 14.94 -17.70
C GLN A 442 -9.20 14.33 -16.58
N GLN A 443 -9.28 14.98 -15.43
CA GLN A 443 -10.13 14.56 -14.31
C GLN A 443 -11.60 14.54 -14.72
N GLN A 444 -12.09 15.57 -15.42
CA GLN A 444 -13.46 15.64 -15.90
C GLN A 444 -13.76 14.58 -16.97
N GLN A 445 -12.82 14.32 -17.89
CA GLN A 445 -12.97 13.24 -18.88
C GLN A 445 -13.02 11.87 -18.20
N LEU A 446 -12.17 11.63 -17.21
CA LEU A 446 -12.18 10.39 -16.42
C LEU A 446 -13.49 10.25 -15.66
N GLU A 447 -13.92 11.28 -14.93
CA GLU A 447 -15.19 11.30 -14.18
C GLU A 447 -16.35 10.92 -15.09
N SER A 448 -16.50 11.60 -16.22
CA SER A 448 -17.51 11.33 -17.25
C SER A 448 -17.55 9.86 -17.67
N ASN A 449 -16.41 9.22 -17.93
CA ASN A 449 -16.35 7.81 -18.35
C ASN A 449 -16.55 6.81 -17.22
N VAL A 450 -15.99 7.06 -16.02
CA VAL A 450 -16.21 6.24 -14.82
C VAL A 450 -17.68 6.19 -14.47
N GLU A 451 -18.30 7.35 -14.53
CA GLU A 451 -19.73 7.47 -14.38
C GLU A 451 -20.38 6.57 -15.46
N ARG A 452 -20.16 6.77 -16.77
CA ARG A 452 -20.85 5.96 -17.80
C ARG A 452 -20.69 4.45 -17.58
N LEU A 453 -19.52 4.01 -17.15
CA LEU A 453 -19.26 2.61 -16.81
C LEU A 453 -20.13 2.13 -15.64
N SER A 454 -20.23 2.91 -14.56
CA SER A 454 -21.11 2.65 -13.42
C SER A 454 -22.56 2.43 -13.87
N LYS A 455 -23.07 3.29 -14.77
CA LYS A 455 -24.42 3.16 -15.32
C LYS A 455 -24.68 1.79 -15.95
N PHE A 456 -23.83 1.41 -16.90
CA PHE A 456 -24.04 0.19 -17.68
C PHE A 456 -23.90 -1.07 -16.80
N LEU A 457 -23.08 -0.99 -15.74
CA LEU A 457 -22.95 -2.07 -14.76
C LEU A 457 -24.18 -2.19 -13.82
N GLU A 458 -24.90 -1.09 -13.60
CA GLU A 458 -26.15 -1.10 -12.81
C GLU A 458 -27.38 -1.57 -13.61
N GLU A 459 -27.28 -1.74 -14.94
CA GLU A 459 -28.42 -2.19 -15.74
C GLU A 459 -28.83 -3.64 -15.38
N PRO A 460 -30.15 -3.95 -15.34
CA PRO A 460 -30.65 -5.29 -15.04
C PRO A 460 -30.46 -6.24 -16.24
N PHE A 461 -29.21 -6.57 -16.57
CA PHE A 461 -28.85 -7.47 -17.67
C PHE A 461 -29.41 -8.88 -17.50
N ASP A 462 -29.70 -9.29 -16.27
CA ASP A 462 -30.32 -10.57 -15.90
C ASP A 462 -31.77 -10.71 -16.35
N GLU A 463 -32.43 -9.58 -16.65
CA GLU A 463 -33.81 -9.50 -17.15
C GLU A 463 -33.89 -9.26 -18.67
N TYR A 464 -32.73 -9.08 -19.34
CA TYR A 464 -32.67 -8.70 -20.74
C TYR A 464 -32.62 -9.90 -21.69
N ASP A 465 -33.04 -9.66 -22.94
CA ASP A 465 -32.79 -10.59 -24.03
C ASP A 465 -31.30 -10.63 -24.41
N GLU A 466 -30.89 -11.69 -25.10
CA GLU A 466 -29.49 -11.90 -25.46
C GLU A 466 -28.90 -10.76 -26.29
N LYS A 467 -29.70 -10.12 -27.15
CA LYS A 467 -29.22 -9.03 -28.01
C LYS A 467 -28.86 -7.81 -27.17
N LYS A 468 -29.74 -7.43 -26.24
CA LYS A 468 -29.51 -6.31 -25.34
C LYS A 468 -28.38 -6.59 -24.34
N VAL A 469 -28.21 -7.84 -23.89
CA VAL A 469 -27.04 -8.24 -23.08
C VAL A 469 -25.74 -8.05 -23.86
N MET A 470 -25.71 -8.42 -25.14
CA MET A 470 -24.54 -8.20 -26.01
C MET A 470 -24.23 -6.72 -26.22
N ASP A 471 -25.25 -5.87 -26.37
CA ASP A 471 -25.08 -4.43 -26.44
C ASP A 471 -24.45 -3.87 -25.15
N VAL A 472 -24.97 -4.26 -23.97
CA VAL A 472 -24.41 -3.84 -22.67
C VAL A 472 -22.96 -4.34 -22.52
N ARG A 473 -22.68 -5.59 -22.89
CA ARG A 473 -21.32 -6.17 -22.87
C ARG A 473 -20.34 -5.33 -23.68
N MET A 474 -20.70 -4.94 -24.90
CA MET A 474 -19.84 -4.12 -25.77
C MET A 474 -19.54 -2.76 -25.13
N HIS A 475 -20.56 -2.10 -24.55
CA HIS A 475 -20.39 -0.82 -23.87
C HIS A 475 -19.49 -0.93 -22.64
N VAL A 476 -19.67 -1.96 -21.80
CA VAL A 476 -18.86 -2.18 -20.60
C VAL A 476 -17.40 -2.45 -20.95
N ILE A 477 -17.12 -3.28 -21.96
CA ILE A 477 -15.75 -3.57 -22.40
C ILE A 477 -15.08 -2.29 -22.92
N ASN A 478 -15.75 -1.56 -23.82
CA ASN A 478 -15.19 -0.33 -24.40
C ASN A 478 -14.94 0.74 -23.34
N LEU A 479 -15.91 0.99 -22.46
CA LEU A 479 -15.75 1.96 -21.37
C LEU A 479 -14.67 1.53 -20.38
N SER A 480 -14.52 0.24 -20.11
CA SER A 480 -13.45 -0.28 -19.24
C SER A 480 -12.06 0.01 -19.80
N VAL A 481 -11.86 -0.16 -21.11
CA VAL A 481 -10.59 0.14 -21.80
C VAL A 481 -10.32 1.65 -21.82
N VAL A 482 -11.33 2.44 -22.17
CA VAL A 482 -11.21 3.92 -22.19
C VAL A 482 -10.87 4.44 -20.81
N THR A 483 -11.56 3.97 -19.77
CA THR A 483 -11.36 4.43 -18.40
C THR A 483 -9.97 4.04 -17.87
N ASP A 484 -9.50 2.82 -18.14
CA ASP A 484 -8.12 2.38 -17.79
C ASP A 484 -7.06 3.26 -18.48
N THR A 485 -7.29 3.59 -19.75
CA THR A 485 -6.40 4.48 -20.53
C THR A 485 -6.38 5.90 -19.97
N LEU A 486 -7.54 6.44 -19.57
CA LEU A 486 -7.62 7.75 -18.94
C LEU A 486 -6.92 7.78 -17.58
N CYS A 487 -7.04 6.72 -16.78
CA CYS A 487 -6.27 6.60 -15.55
C CYS A 487 -4.76 6.61 -15.81
N LYS A 488 -4.26 5.82 -16.78
CA LYS A 488 -2.83 5.81 -17.15
C LYS A 488 -2.33 7.19 -17.53
N LYS A 489 -3.02 7.88 -18.45
CA LYS A 489 -2.66 9.23 -18.89
C LYS A 489 -2.64 10.23 -17.75
N MET A 490 -3.58 10.12 -16.81
CA MET A 490 -3.59 10.98 -15.63
C MET A 490 -2.39 10.71 -14.72
N TYR A 491 -2.00 9.46 -14.52
CA TYR A 491 -0.79 9.12 -13.75
C TYR A 491 0.49 9.55 -14.47
N GLU A 492 0.60 9.34 -15.78
CA GLU A 492 1.72 9.84 -16.59
C GLU A 492 1.84 11.36 -16.48
N CYS A 493 0.72 12.09 -16.49
CA CYS A 493 0.72 13.53 -16.29
C CYS A 493 1.18 13.91 -14.87
N ILE A 494 0.71 13.20 -13.84
CA ILE A 494 1.12 13.43 -12.46
C ILE A 494 2.61 13.16 -12.26
N GLU A 495 3.12 12.05 -12.77
CA GLU A 495 4.51 11.62 -12.56
C GLU A 495 5.48 12.47 -13.38
N ASN A 496 5.18 12.74 -14.66
CA ASN A 496 6.12 13.40 -15.55
C ASN A 496 5.96 14.93 -15.58
N ASP A 497 4.72 15.42 -15.72
CA ASP A 497 4.46 16.84 -15.96
C ASP A 497 4.26 17.64 -14.67
N LEU A 498 3.77 16.99 -13.60
CA LEU A 498 3.50 17.65 -12.33
C LEU A 498 4.65 17.42 -11.34
N LEU A 499 4.81 16.19 -10.83
CA LEU A 499 5.79 15.85 -9.80
C LEU A 499 7.22 15.78 -10.36
N GLY A 500 7.41 15.24 -11.56
CA GLY A 500 8.73 15.11 -12.20
C GLY A 500 9.37 16.45 -12.58
N CYS A 501 8.59 17.53 -12.63
CA CYS A 501 9.07 18.88 -12.88
C CYS A 501 9.52 19.62 -11.60
N LEU A 502 9.31 19.05 -10.41
CA LEU A 502 9.63 19.69 -9.13
C LEU A 502 11.11 19.55 -8.79
N LEU A 503 11.69 20.59 -8.16
CA LEU A 503 13.10 20.59 -7.76
C LEU A 503 13.33 19.71 -6.52
N LEU A 504 12.31 19.54 -5.68
CA LEU A 504 12.33 18.73 -4.47
C LEU A 504 11.62 17.39 -4.72
N GLY A 505 12.39 16.32 -4.94
CA GLY A 505 11.89 14.94 -5.15
C GLY A 505 11.30 14.26 -3.90
N THR A 506 10.61 15.01 -3.05
CA THR A 506 10.02 14.52 -1.79
C THR A 506 8.65 13.87 -1.96
N HIS A 507 8.02 14.04 -3.12
CA HIS A 507 6.67 13.56 -3.40
C HIS A 507 6.70 12.44 -4.44
N ASN A 508 6.56 11.22 -3.97
CA ASN A 508 6.39 10.03 -4.81
C ASN A 508 4.98 9.47 -4.62
N ILE A 509 4.44 8.90 -5.68
CA ILE A 509 3.14 8.22 -5.70
C ILE A 509 3.34 6.77 -6.12
N ALA A 510 2.38 5.90 -5.77
CA ALA A 510 2.44 4.53 -6.24
C ALA A 510 2.03 4.46 -7.73
N PRO A 511 2.79 3.73 -8.57
CA PRO A 511 2.52 3.69 -10.01
C PRO A 511 1.17 3.06 -10.32
N TYR A 512 0.52 3.52 -11.40
CA TYR A 512 -0.75 2.94 -11.83
C TYR A 512 -0.57 1.55 -12.41
N LYS A 513 -1.32 0.58 -11.88
CA LYS A 513 -1.37 -0.80 -12.39
C LYS A 513 -2.75 -1.14 -12.94
N SER A 514 -2.85 -1.41 -14.24
CA SER A 514 -4.09 -1.87 -14.90
C SER A 514 -4.59 -3.23 -14.41
N LYS A 515 -3.79 -4.01 -13.68
CA LYS A 515 -4.28 -5.23 -13.02
C LYS A 515 -4.65 -5.00 -11.56
N GLY A 516 -4.38 -3.81 -11.03
CA GLY A 516 -4.67 -3.42 -9.66
C GLY A 516 -3.46 -3.57 -8.78
N ILE A 517 -3.70 -3.40 -7.48
CA ILE A 517 -2.67 -3.64 -6.49
C ILE A 517 -2.31 -5.12 -6.52
N GLU A 518 -1.02 -5.40 -6.57
CA GLU A 518 -0.54 -6.77 -6.53
C GLU A 518 -0.78 -7.36 -5.15
N ARG A 519 -1.45 -8.51 -5.14
CA ARG A 519 -1.54 -9.34 -3.95
C ARG A 519 -0.19 -9.97 -3.69
N ALA A 520 0.36 -9.68 -2.52
CA ALA A 520 1.66 -10.18 -2.14
C ALA A 520 1.64 -11.72 -2.12
N ALA A 521 2.67 -12.32 -2.72
CA ALA A 521 2.77 -13.77 -2.84
C ALA A 521 3.29 -14.38 -1.53
N ALA A 522 2.85 -15.59 -1.18
CA ALA A 522 3.39 -16.27 -0.01
C ALA A 522 4.92 -16.44 -0.15
N LEU A 523 5.67 -16.11 0.89
CA LEU A 523 7.08 -16.40 0.93
C LEU A 523 7.26 -17.92 1.06
N ASN A 524 7.59 -18.58 -0.05
CA ASN A 524 7.88 -20.01 -0.05
C ASN A 524 9.09 -20.26 0.85
N ALA A 525 8.86 -20.86 2.02
CA ALA A 525 9.93 -21.42 2.81
C ALA A 525 10.57 -22.53 1.97
N LYS A 526 11.81 -22.31 1.47
CA LYS A 526 12.64 -23.46 1.11
C LYS A 526 12.87 -24.21 2.42
N ALA A 527 12.13 -25.29 2.62
CA ALA A 527 12.32 -26.17 3.75
C ALA A 527 13.68 -26.86 3.56
N ASP A 528 14.71 -26.38 4.23
CA ASP A 528 15.83 -27.25 4.59
C ASP A 528 15.31 -28.22 5.65
N GLU A 529 15.01 -29.45 5.23
CA GLU A 529 14.56 -30.54 6.10
C GLU A 529 15.66 -31.06 7.05
N SER A 530 16.77 -30.34 7.25
CA SER A 530 17.91 -30.83 8.02
C SER A 530 17.90 -30.53 9.52
N ASP A 531 16.96 -29.72 10.06
CA ASP A 531 16.89 -29.48 11.51
C ASP A 531 15.46 -29.58 12.06
N LYS A 532 15.00 -30.83 12.25
CA LYS A 532 13.89 -31.12 13.16
C LYS A 532 14.41 -31.03 14.60
N PHE A 533 14.24 -29.89 15.25
CA PHE A 533 14.11 -29.89 16.72
C PHE A 533 12.80 -30.63 17.09
N PRO A 534 12.77 -31.46 18.13
CA PRO A 534 11.59 -32.25 18.46
C PRO A 534 10.42 -31.33 18.85
N PRO A 535 9.18 -31.67 18.46
CA PRO A 535 8.01 -30.88 18.81
C PRO A 535 7.78 -30.91 20.33
N LEU A 536 7.45 -29.75 20.89
CA LEU A 536 6.94 -29.62 22.26
C LEU A 536 5.58 -30.31 22.34
N ASP A 537 5.56 -31.48 22.98
CA ASP A 537 4.35 -32.25 23.24
C ASP A 537 3.54 -31.56 24.37
N PHE A 538 2.62 -30.67 23.99
CA PHE A 538 1.56 -30.21 24.87
C PHE A 538 0.45 -31.27 24.89
N ASN A 539 0.56 -32.26 25.78
CA ASN A 539 -0.56 -32.93 26.45
C ASN A 539 -0.09 -34.20 27.18
N LYS A 540 0.03 -34.12 28.50
CA LYS A 540 -0.47 -35.14 29.45
C LYS A 540 -0.40 -34.59 30.86
N ALA A 541 -1.56 -34.09 31.32
CA ALA A 541 -1.88 -34.12 32.73
C ALA A 541 -2.16 -35.58 33.08
N ASP A 542 -1.28 -36.20 33.87
CA ASP A 542 -1.62 -37.44 34.57
C ASP A 542 -1.93 -37.09 36.02
N LEU A 543 -3.21 -37.25 36.34
CA LEU A 543 -3.73 -37.55 37.67
C LEU A 543 -3.03 -38.81 38.20
N VAL A 544 -2.37 -38.68 39.36
CA VAL A 544 -2.56 -39.46 40.61
C VAL A 544 -1.52 -39.00 41.62
#